data_AF-A0AAT9R187-F1
#
_entry.id   AF-A0AAT9R187-F1
#
_cell.length_a   1.000
_cell.length_b   1.000
_cell.length_c   1.000
_cell.angle_alpha   90.00
_cell.angle_beta   90.00
_cell.angle_gamma   90.00
#
_symmetry.space_group_name_H-M   'P 1'
#
loop_
_entity.id
_entity.type
_entity.pdbx_description
1 polymer ?
#
loop_
_entity_poly.entity_id
_entity_poly.type
_entity_poly.pdbx_seq_one_letter_code
_entity_poly.pdbx_strand_id
1 'polypeptide(L)' 'MITQIARIQTVAHDVETAGGPAGLGLALTVAAALHPPVTRAPEVATAPATARRNTAARPHRRTVRG' A
#
# COMPACT_ATOMS: atom_id res chain seq x y z
N MET A 1 -36.86 9.89 45.53
CA MET A 1 -36.22 10.84 44.60
C MET A 1 -35.53 10.03 43.51
N ILE A 2 -35.86 10.26 42.24
CA ILE A 2 -35.25 9.54 41.11
C ILE A 2 -34.38 10.55 40.34
N THR A 3 -33.11 10.21 40.19
CA THR A 3 -32.09 11.07 39.56
C THR A 3 -32.20 10.96 38.04
N GLN A 4 -32.39 12.10 37.37
CA GLN A 4 -32.47 12.18 35.91
C GLN A 4 -31.07 12.02 35.30
N ILE A 5 -30.90 11.01 34.45
CA ILE A 5 -29.65 10.79 33.70
C ILE A 5 -29.67 11.73 32.48
N ALA A 6 -28.70 12.63 32.38
CA ALA A 6 -28.60 13.59 31.31
C ALA A 6 -28.40 12.90 29.95
N ARG A 7 -29.15 13.34 28.95
CA ARG A 7 -29.14 12.84 27.59
C ARG A 7 -27.80 13.17 26.91
N ILE A 8 -27.06 12.16 26.51
CA ILE A 8 -25.81 12.33 25.75
C ILE A 8 -26.16 12.84 24.35
N GLN A 9 -25.58 13.97 23.94
CA GLN A 9 -25.71 14.51 22.60
C GLN A 9 -24.53 14.06 21.75
N THR A 10 -24.81 13.36 20.66
CA THR A 10 -23.81 12.94 19.67
C THR A 10 -23.71 14.02 18.59
N VAL A 11 -22.56 14.68 18.48
CA VAL A 11 -22.24 15.60 17.37
C VAL A 11 -21.49 14.80 16.31
N ALA A 12 -22.04 14.72 15.10
CA ALA A 12 -21.35 14.12 13.96
C ALA A 12 -20.43 15.18 13.32
N HIS A 13 -19.13 14.89 13.27
CA HIS A 13 -18.19 15.67 12.48
C HIS A 13 -18.07 15.02 11.11
N ASP A 14 -18.62 15.67 10.09
CA ASP A 14 -18.34 15.29 8.72
C ASP A 14 -16.97 15.88 8.34
N VAL A 15 -15.94 15.05 8.31
CA VAL A 15 -14.59 15.45 7.90
C VAL A 15 -14.55 15.39 6.38
N GLU A 16 -15.15 16.38 5.71
CA GLU A 16 -15.25 16.41 4.25
C GLU A 16 -13.88 16.56 3.55
N THR A 17 -12.81 16.97 4.24
CA THR A 17 -11.56 17.39 3.58
C THR A 17 -10.35 16.47 3.77
N ALA A 18 -10.44 15.39 4.56
CA ALA A 18 -9.27 14.59 4.93
C ALA A 18 -8.99 13.35 4.06
N GLY A 19 -9.78 13.08 3.01
CA GLY A 19 -9.75 11.78 2.34
C GLY A 19 -9.70 11.78 0.81
N GLY A 20 -9.76 12.94 0.15
CA GLY A 20 -9.75 13.00 -1.32
C GLY A 20 -8.41 12.58 -1.93
N PRO A 21 -8.37 12.09 -3.18
CA PRO A 21 -7.13 11.65 -3.84
C PRO A 21 -6.07 12.76 -3.95
N ALA A 22 -6.51 14.02 -4.09
CA ALA A 22 -5.62 15.18 -4.07
C ALA A 22 -5.00 15.41 -2.68
N GLY A 23 -5.78 15.26 -1.61
CA GLY A 23 -5.30 15.36 -0.22
C GLY A 23 -4.35 14.23 0.14
N LEU A 24 -4.63 13.01 -0.34
CA LEU A 24 -3.77 11.84 -0.17
C LEU A 24 -2.42 12.04 -0.89
N GLY A 25 -2.43 12.55 -2.13
CA GLY A 25 -1.20 12.85 -2.87
C GLY A 25 -0.31 13.89 -2.17
N LEU A 26 -0.93 14.95 -1.62
CA LEU A 26 -0.23 15.96 -0.82
C LEU A 26 0.37 15.32 0.44
N ALA A 27 -0.43 14.56 1.19
CA ALA A 27 0.02 13.91 2.42
C ALA A 27 1.20 12.96 2.19
N LEU A 28 1.17 12.15 1.12
CA LEU A 28 2.29 11.29 0.75
C LEU A 28 3.54 12.07 0.36
N THR A 29 3.38 13.19 -0.35
CA THR A 29 4.49 14.06 -0.74
C THR A 29 5.17 14.67 0.50
N VAL A 30 4.37 15.19 1.44
CA VAL A 30 4.89 15.74 2.71
C VAL A 30 5.53 14.65 3.55
N ALA A 31 4.91 13.47 3.65
CA ALA A 31 5.48 12.34 4.37
C ALA A 31 6.84 11.92 3.79
N ALA A 32 6.99 11.86 2.46
CA ALA A 32 8.26 11.55 1.81
C ALA A 32 9.34 12.62 2.04
N ALA A 33 8.93 13.89 2.12
CA ALA A 33 9.85 14.99 2.43
C ALA A 33 10.35 14.96 3.89
N LEU A 34 9.48 14.58 4.83
CA LEU A 34 9.80 14.50 6.26
C LEU A 34 10.50 13.18 6.64
N HIS A 35 10.20 12.09 5.92
CA HIS A 35 10.72 10.76 6.20
C HIS A 35 11.53 10.26 5.00
N PRO A 36 12.85 10.54 4.96
CA PRO A 36 13.70 9.98 3.93
C PRO A 36 13.62 8.44 3.98
N PRO A 37 13.64 7.77 2.81
CA PRO A 37 13.57 6.32 2.77
C PRO A 37 14.79 5.71 3.47
N VAL A 38 14.54 4.99 4.56
CA VAL A 38 15.58 4.27 5.31
C VAL A 38 15.62 2.83 4.82
N THR A 39 16.80 2.35 4.48
CA THR A 39 17.02 0.94 4.14
C THR A 39 16.71 0.07 5.35
N ARG A 40 15.90 -0.97 5.16
CA ARG A 40 15.66 -1.96 6.23
C ARG A 40 16.97 -2.68 6.57
N ALA A 41 17.14 -2.96 7.85
CA ALA A 41 18.26 -3.74 8.35
C ALA A 41 18.27 -5.15 7.72
N PRO A 42 19.46 -5.76 7.52
CA PRO A 42 19.60 -7.01 6.76
C PRO A 42 18.80 -8.18 7.35
N GLU A 43 18.57 -8.20 8.65
CA GLU A 43 17.78 -9.20 9.35
C GLU A 43 16.27 -9.09 9.08
N VAL A 44 15.78 -7.91 8.64
CA VAL A 44 14.38 -7.64 8.30
C VAL A 44 14.17 -7.52 6.77
N ALA A 45 15.27 -7.48 6.01
CA ALA A 45 15.21 -7.37 4.57
C ALA A 45 14.63 -8.67 3.97
N THR A 46 13.48 -8.56 3.30
CA THR A 46 12.96 -9.68 2.51
C THR A 46 13.92 -9.95 1.36
N ALA A 47 14.38 -11.19 1.24
CA ALA A 47 15.24 -11.58 0.13
C ALA A 47 14.54 -11.25 -1.21
N PRO A 48 15.23 -10.61 -2.17
CA PRO A 48 14.64 -10.35 -3.47
C PRO A 48 14.22 -11.67 -4.09
N ALA A 49 12.95 -11.77 -4.50
CA ALA A 49 12.48 -12.94 -5.21
C ALA A 49 13.30 -13.06 -6.50
N THR A 50 14.20 -14.04 -6.56
CA THR A 50 14.89 -14.38 -7.81
C THR A 50 13.81 -14.79 -8.79
N ALA A 51 13.58 -14.00 -9.84
CA ALA A 51 12.69 -14.35 -10.92
C ALA A 51 13.22 -15.65 -11.56
N ARG A 52 12.70 -16.79 -11.10
CA ARG A 52 12.99 -18.11 -11.66
C ARG A 52 12.31 -18.14 -13.02
N ARG A 53 13.02 -17.66 -14.05
CA ARG A 53 12.64 -17.86 -15.45
C ARG A 53 12.68 -19.37 -15.69
N ASN A 54 11.55 -20.03 -15.50
CA ASN A 54 11.30 -21.35 -16.05
C ASN A 54 11.23 -21.18 -17.58
N THR A 55 12.37 -21.22 -18.24
CA THR A 55 12.44 -21.46 -19.67
C THR A 55 12.00 -22.92 -19.88
N ALA A 56 10.69 -23.16 -19.88
CA ALA A 56 10.14 -24.39 -20.42
C ALA A 56 10.72 -24.53 -21.84
N ALA A 57 11.49 -25.60 -22.05
CA ALA A 57 12.22 -25.84 -23.28
C ALA A 57 11.27 -25.69 -24.47
N ARG A 58 11.44 -24.61 -25.24
CA ARG A 58 10.67 -24.37 -26.45
C ARG A 58 10.99 -25.50 -27.43
N PRO A 59 10.05 -26.39 -27.78
CA PRO A 59 10.36 -27.47 -28.71
C PRO A 59 10.79 -26.88 -30.05
N HIS A 60 11.99 -27.22 -30.48
CA HIS A 60 12.60 -26.76 -31.72
C HIS A 60 11.82 -27.35 -32.91
N ARG A 61 11.06 -26.51 -33.62
CA ARG A 61 10.25 -26.93 -34.77
C ARG A 61 11.20 -27.21 -35.95
N ARG A 62 11.51 -28.48 -36.23
CA ARG A 62 12.23 -28.89 -37.44
C ARG A 62 11.35 -28.56 -38.66
N THR A 63 11.82 -27.67 -39.53
CA THR A 63 11.26 -27.55 -40.89
C THR A 63 11.78 -28.72 -41.71
N VAL A 64 10.91 -29.66 -42.06
CA VAL A 64 11.20 -30.67 -43.09
C VAL A 64 11.13 -29.94 -44.43
N ARG A 65 12.25 -29.92 -45.18
CA ARG A 65 12.23 -29.63 -46.62
C ARG A 65 11.90 -30.94 -47.32
N GLY A 66 10.67 -31.05 -47.81
CA GLY A 66 10.31 -31.92 -48.92
C GLY A 66 10.22 -31.07 -50.17
#